data_AF-A0A1F9M3B6-F1
#
_entry.id   AF-A0A1F9M3B6-F1
#
_cell.length_a   1.000
_cell.length_b   1.000
_cell.length_c   1.000
_cell.angle_alpha   90.00
_cell.angle_beta   90.00
_cell.angle_gamma   90.00
#
_symmetry.space_group_name_H-M   'P 1'
#
loop_
_entity.id
_entity.type
_entity.pdbx_description
1 polymer ?
#
loop_
_entity_poly.entity_id
_entity_poly.type
_entity_poly.pdbx_seq_one_letter_code
_entity_poly.pdbx_strand_id
1 'polypeptide(L)'
;MRRNRRFLAGAAVLGLGVVLGFILVRPGVPPEAEVPAGVPGLCDGEPDSLARDLCFFSSYANAAASSDVNPCPGIVDPYLGRLCDRLTWRPHMREFLTRRGKTREPSGSFSCPGRVPPDGLLCRYLEAAAASAAIHGEAADVCTAAPTEEQRDECRYYQVLAWSIRLKDEAMARAAIETLCEQMRTPEYRSECWYTLADELAQAEASPDPATLVELCARSTMARNYHCQDHVLYFLHSEEVARAFCSLTVRARDREGCFARMGQGFSVRAGGAFSAAKARCAQFLPRSAADACVEGAAFSFGMGLTGEERFARCAELGGRASRACTRGLAEALDQTGALPEACRDFPAWQQVVCVELFLDNHLEHLVAEPGEALAFCQEQSELHAFCLERLVRALVEAYPDRKVRAERCTRLPRPADHACLADE
;
A
#
# COMPACT_ATOMS: atom_id res chain seq x y z
N MET A 1 -19.28 35.68 51.90
CA MET A 1 -19.95 34.36 52.01
C MET A 1 -20.25 33.85 50.61
N ARG A 2 -19.46 32.87 50.11
CA ARG A 2 -19.86 31.48 49.72
C ARG A 2 -20.97 31.37 48.65
N ARG A 3 -20.58 30.93 47.43
CA ARG A 3 -20.93 29.67 46.69
C ARG A 3 -22.40 29.56 46.23
N ASN A 4 -22.81 29.07 45.05
CA ASN A 4 -22.32 28.05 44.09
C ASN A 4 -23.12 28.21 42.76
N ARG A 5 -22.52 28.17 41.56
CA ARG A 5 -22.37 27.03 40.61
C ARG A 5 -23.65 26.44 39.96
N ARG A 6 -23.78 26.61 38.63
CA ARG A 6 -23.82 25.60 37.52
C ARG A 6 -24.42 26.27 36.27
N PHE A 7 -23.64 26.67 35.25
CA PHE A 7 -23.21 25.89 34.06
C PHE A 7 -24.34 25.15 33.33
N LEU A 8 -24.68 25.62 32.13
CA LEU A 8 -24.57 24.85 30.89
C LEU A 8 -24.61 25.81 29.68
N ALA A 9 -23.52 25.75 28.91
CA ALA A 9 -23.35 26.38 27.61
C ALA A 9 -24.01 25.52 26.52
N GLY A 10 -24.58 26.16 25.50
CA GLY A 10 -24.98 25.51 24.26
C GLY A 10 -24.35 26.27 23.10
N ALA A 11 -23.25 25.75 22.57
CA ALA A 11 -22.61 26.26 21.37
C ALA A 11 -22.12 25.08 20.50
N ALA A 12 -22.34 25.25 19.19
CA ALA A 12 -21.54 24.75 18.07
C ALA A 12 -21.49 23.24 17.75
N VAL A 13 -22.00 22.94 16.54
CA VAL A 13 -21.29 22.30 15.41
C VAL A 13 -20.12 21.38 15.77
N LEU A 14 -20.17 20.12 15.33
CA LEU A 14 -19.07 19.41 14.68
C LEU A 14 -19.56 18.09 14.08
N GLY A 15 -19.46 17.99 12.75
CA GLY A 15 -19.40 16.70 12.07
C GLY A 15 -18.04 16.06 12.38
N LEU A 16 -18.08 14.88 12.98
CA LEU A 16 -17.03 13.86 12.86
C LEU A 16 -17.42 13.02 11.64
N GLY A 17 -16.60 12.84 10.61
CA GLY A 17 -15.21 12.42 10.70
C GLY A 17 -15.16 10.92 10.46
N VAL A 18 -15.54 10.47 9.25
CA VAL A 18 -15.29 9.09 8.80
C VAL A 18 -13.83 9.04 8.38
N VAL A 19 -12.97 8.81 9.37
CA VAL A 19 -11.61 8.31 9.17
C VAL A 19 -11.69 6.81 9.47
N LEU A 20 -11.73 6.01 8.42
CA LEU A 20 -11.58 4.56 8.42
C LEU A 20 -10.58 4.30 7.28
N GLY A 21 -9.40 3.74 7.46
CA GLY A 21 -8.82 3.00 8.56
C GLY A 21 -7.78 2.09 7.92
N PHE A 22 -6.64 2.66 7.49
CA PHE A 22 -5.45 1.90 7.11
C PHE A 22 -4.49 1.97 8.29
N ILE A 23 -4.69 1.08 9.26
CA ILE A 23 -3.70 0.76 10.29
C ILE A 23 -3.23 -0.65 10.02
N LEU A 24 -1.92 -0.80 10.06
CA LEU A 24 -1.12 -1.97 9.71
C LEU A 24 -1.35 -3.15 10.66
N VAL A 25 -1.22 -4.37 10.14
CA VAL A 25 -0.85 -5.54 10.94
C VAL A 25 0.39 -6.19 10.33
N ARG A 26 1.43 -6.36 11.15
CA ARG A 26 2.68 -7.11 10.87
C ARG A 26 2.51 -8.57 11.29
N PRO A 27 3.25 -9.51 10.67
CA PRO A 27 4.27 -10.23 11.44
C PRO A 27 5.60 -10.45 10.68
N GLY A 28 6.70 -10.57 11.43
CA GLY A 28 8.01 -11.01 10.90
C GLY A 28 9.11 -9.95 10.82
N VAL A 29 9.31 -9.11 11.85
CA VAL A 29 10.57 -8.34 11.96
C VAL A 29 11.40 -8.98 13.08
N PRO A 30 12.66 -9.39 12.84
CA PRO A 30 13.54 -9.90 13.89
C PRO A 30 13.69 -8.86 15.02
N PRO A 31 14.08 -9.26 16.24
CA PRO A 31 14.13 -8.39 17.40
C PRO A 31 15.27 -7.37 17.25
N GLU A 32 15.02 -6.32 16.48
CA GLU A 32 15.83 -5.12 16.42
C GLU A 32 15.07 -4.01 17.15
N ALA A 33 15.81 -3.26 17.96
CA ALA A 33 15.28 -2.46 19.05
C ALA A 33 14.10 -1.58 18.64
N GLU A 34 13.00 -1.68 19.39
CA GLU A 34 11.84 -0.81 19.31
C GLU A 34 12.28 0.65 19.49
N VAL A 35 12.34 1.41 18.39
CA VAL A 35 12.38 2.87 18.44
C VAL A 35 10.93 3.34 18.28
N PRO A 36 10.32 3.95 19.31
CA PRO A 36 8.95 4.44 19.19
C PRO A 36 8.89 5.57 18.15
N ALA A 37 8.07 5.42 17.12
CA ALA A 37 7.78 6.52 16.20
C ALA A 37 6.94 7.59 16.92
N GLY A 38 7.28 8.86 16.68
CA GLY A 38 6.45 9.99 17.11
C GLY A 38 6.60 10.39 18.58
N VAL A 39 7.71 10.09 19.24
CA VAL A 39 8.01 10.69 20.56
C VAL A 39 8.24 12.20 20.36
N PRO A 40 7.39 13.07 20.94
CA PRO A 40 7.64 14.52 20.89
C PRO A 40 9.02 14.81 21.50
N GLY A 41 9.87 15.55 20.78
CA GLY A 41 11.24 15.82 21.23
C GLY A 41 12.31 14.83 20.78
N LEU A 42 11.98 13.73 20.07
CA LEU A 42 12.97 12.71 19.69
C LEU A 42 14.13 13.27 18.86
N CYS A 43 13.80 14.10 17.87
CA CYS A 43 14.74 14.65 16.91
C CYS A 43 15.00 16.15 17.12
N ASP A 44 14.36 16.77 18.12
CA ASP A 44 14.45 18.22 18.37
C ASP A 44 15.83 18.65 18.92
N GLY A 45 16.62 17.69 19.40
CA GLY A 45 18.00 17.90 19.83
C GLY A 45 19.04 17.87 18.71
N GLU A 46 18.65 17.57 17.46
CA GLU A 46 19.57 17.48 16.34
C GLU A 46 20.07 18.88 15.91
N PRO A 47 21.39 19.04 15.69
CA PRO A 47 22.01 20.36 15.54
C PRO A 47 21.78 21.04 14.19
N ASP A 48 21.42 20.27 13.15
CA ASP A 48 21.14 20.78 11.81
C ASP A 48 19.83 20.21 11.24
N SER A 49 19.25 20.93 10.27
CA SER A 49 17.94 20.61 9.73
C SER A 49 17.90 19.27 8.98
N LEU A 50 19.00 18.87 8.32
CA LEU A 50 19.06 17.61 7.59
C LEU A 50 19.18 16.43 8.55
N ALA A 51 20.01 16.53 9.58
CA ALA A 51 20.13 15.54 10.64
C ALA A 51 18.78 15.31 11.34
N ARG A 52 18.04 16.38 11.62
CA ARG A 52 16.68 16.30 12.17
C ARG A 52 15.72 15.59 11.22
N ASP A 53 15.68 15.98 9.95
CA ASP A 53 14.80 15.39 8.93
C ASP A 53 15.11 13.90 8.71
N LEU A 54 16.39 13.53 8.74
CA LEU A 54 16.87 12.15 8.68
C LEU A 54 16.46 11.35 9.93
N CYS A 55 16.50 11.94 11.11
CA CYS A 55 16.03 11.33 12.34
C CYS A 55 14.52 11.04 12.28
N PHE A 56 13.71 12.00 11.81
CA PHE A 56 12.27 11.80 11.60
C PHE A 56 11.99 10.70 10.57
N PHE A 57 12.65 10.76 9.41
CA PHE A 57 12.48 9.75 8.37
C PHE A 57 12.89 8.36 8.85
N SER A 58 14.05 8.23 9.52
CA SER A 58 14.56 6.94 10.01
C SER A 58 13.68 6.35 11.11
N SER A 59 13.26 7.17 12.06
CA SER A 59 12.37 6.72 13.14
C SER A 59 11.04 6.22 12.57
N TYR A 60 10.51 6.88 11.54
CA TYR A 60 9.28 6.44 10.87
C TYR A 60 9.45 5.20 10.01
N ALA A 61 10.47 5.17 9.15
CA ALA A 61 10.73 4.06 8.24
C ALA A 61 11.00 2.75 9.00
N ASN A 62 11.62 2.84 10.18
CA ASN A 62 11.97 1.69 11.02
C ASN A 62 10.93 1.39 12.12
N ALA A 63 9.98 2.29 12.38
CA ALA A 63 8.98 2.04 13.41
C ALA A 63 8.09 0.84 13.09
N ALA A 64 7.80 0.09 14.14
CA ALA A 64 6.82 -0.97 14.14
C ALA A 64 5.41 -0.40 13.98
N ALA A 65 5.02 -0.10 12.73
CA ALA A 65 3.66 -0.06 12.20
C ALA A 65 2.50 0.63 13.00
N SER A 66 2.72 1.29 14.13
CA SER A 66 1.63 1.63 15.07
C SER A 66 1.65 3.05 15.62
N SER A 67 2.40 3.98 15.03
CA SER A 67 2.30 5.38 15.46
C SER A 67 1.19 6.10 14.71
N ASP A 68 0.17 6.56 15.46
CA ASP A 68 -0.93 7.41 14.96
C ASP A 68 -0.45 8.81 14.54
N VAL A 69 0.82 9.15 14.81
CA VAL A 69 1.40 10.45 14.47
C VAL A 69 2.21 10.32 13.19
N ASN A 70 1.70 10.89 12.09
CA ASN A 70 2.47 11.06 10.87
C ASN A 70 3.60 12.11 11.12
N PRO A 71 4.89 11.73 11.11
CA PRO A 71 5.99 12.67 11.35
C PRO A 71 6.40 13.46 10.10
N CYS A 72 5.88 13.10 8.92
CA CYS A 72 6.29 13.69 7.65
C CYS A 72 6.06 15.21 7.54
N PRO A 73 5.00 15.82 8.10
CA PRO A 73 4.86 17.27 8.14
C PRO A 73 5.97 18.02 8.89
N GLY A 74 6.74 17.33 9.74
CA GLY A 74 7.90 17.88 10.46
C GLY A 74 9.20 17.89 9.67
N ILE A 75 9.24 17.24 8.49
CA ILE A 75 10.42 17.15 7.63
C ILE A 75 10.47 18.36 6.70
N VAL A 76 11.58 19.09 6.69
CA VAL A 76 11.76 20.31 5.88
C VAL A 76 12.29 19.99 4.47
N ASP A 77 13.18 19.00 4.35
CA ASP A 77 13.66 18.52 3.05
C ASP A 77 12.50 17.98 2.22
N PRO A 78 12.22 18.55 1.03
CA PRO A 78 11.03 18.22 0.27
C PRO A 78 11.04 16.78 -0.27
N TYR A 79 12.22 16.20 -0.49
CA TYR A 79 12.34 14.85 -1.06
C TYR A 79 12.15 13.79 0.04
N LEU A 80 12.76 13.99 1.21
CA LEU A 80 12.53 13.15 2.39
C LEU A 80 11.09 13.27 2.89
N GLY A 81 10.52 14.48 2.91
CA GLY A 81 9.13 14.71 3.27
C GLY A 81 8.20 13.95 2.32
N ARG A 82 8.42 14.07 1.01
CA ARG A 82 7.62 13.35 -0.01
C ARG A 82 7.76 11.84 0.10
N LEU A 83 8.97 11.31 0.31
CA LEU A 83 9.17 9.87 0.51
C LEU A 83 8.50 9.38 1.78
N CYS A 84 8.58 10.15 2.87
CA CYS A 84 7.91 9.86 4.13
C CYS A 84 6.38 9.79 3.95
N ASP A 85 5.79 10.79 3.29
CA ASP A 85 4.35 10.80 3.00
C ASP A 85 3.96 9.57 2.20
N ARG A 86 4.74 9.22 1.16
CA ARG A 86 4.49 7.99 0.40
C ARG A 86 4.56 6.75 1.27
N LEU A 87 5.57 6.59 2.14
CA LEU A 87 5.66 5.45 3.05
C LEU A 87 4.48 5.32 4.03
N THR A 88 3.76 6.41 4.28
CA THR A 88 2.54 6.41 5.10
C THR A 88 1.39 5.74 4.37
N TRP A 89 1.20 6.05 3.11
CA TRP A 89 0.12 5.50 2.28
C TRP A 89 0.52 4.21 1.55
N ARG A 90 1.83 3.92 1.48
CA ARG A 90 2.46 2.85 0.69
C ARG A 90 3.46 2.06 1.52
N PRO A 91 3.01 1.39 2.60
CA PRO A 91 3.91 0.75 3.55
C PRO A 91 4.75 -0.39 2.94
N HIS A 92 4.30 -1.01 1.86
CA HIS A 92 5.07 -2.02 1.11
C HIS A 92 6.40 -1.47 0.58
N MET A 93 6.50 -0.16 0.34
CA MET A 93 7.75 0.47 -0.10
C MET A 93 8.88 0.27 0.89
N ARG A 94 8.56 0.09 2.17
CA ARG A 94 9.55 -0.21 3.19
C ARG A 94 10.36 -1.44 2.78
N GLU A 95 9.77 -2.45 2.14
CA GLU A 95 10.38 -3.77 1.87
C GLU A 95 11.64 -3.76 1.04
N PHE A 96 11.75 -2.80 0.12
CA PHE A 96 12.86 -2.77 -0.81
C PHE A 96 13.74 -1.53 -0.65
N LEU A 97 13.36 -0.57 0.21
CA LEU A 97 14.26 0.54 0.55
C LEU A 97 15.43 0.01 1.38
N THR A 98 16.66 0.30 0.96
CA THR A 98 17.87 -0.33 1.49
C THR A 98 18.17 0.07 2.94
N ARG A 99 17.48 1.09 3.48
CA ARG A 99 17.64 1.56 4.86
C ARG A 99 16.94 0.72 5.93
N ARG A 100 16.47 -0.48 5.61
CA ARG A 100 15.75 -1.37 6.56
C ARG A 100 16.60 -2.02 7.66
N GLY A 101 17.94 -1.96 7.65
CA GLY A 101 18.72 -2.96 8.40
C GLY A 101 19.90 -2.56 9.28
N LYS A 102 20.47 -1.33 9.27
CA LYS A 102 21.70 -1.07 10.06
C LYS A 102 21.92 0.39 10.45
N THR A 103 21.12 0.94 11.36
CA THR A 103 21.56 2.11 12.16
C THR A 103 20.81 2.12 13.48
N ARG A 104 21.28 1.31 14.43
CA ARG A 104 21.09 1.62 15.84
C ARG A 104 22.08 2.74 16.15
N GLU A 105 21.53 3.85 16.67
CA GLU A 105 22.16 5.11 17.08
C GLU A 105 22.44 6.16 15.98
N PRO A 106 21.76 7.33 16.02
CA PRO A 106 22.36 8.57 15.54
C PRO A 106 23.26 9.09 16.67
N SER A 107 24.50 8.59 16.74
CA SER A 107 25.56 9.21 17.55
C SER A 107 26.65 9.75 16.63
N GLY A 108 26.27 10.69 15.76
CA GLY A 108 27.21 11.36 14.87
C GLY A 108 26.59 12.57 14.18
N SER A 109 27.31 13.70 14.21
CA SER A 109 26.98 14.89 13.43
C SER A 109 27.02 14.54 11.93
N PHE A 110 25.87 14.64 11.26
CA PHE A 110 25.78 14.43 9.82
C PHE A 110 26.17 15.72 9.08
N SER A 111 27.20 15.66 8.24
CA SER A 111 27.47 16.72 7.28
C SER A 111 27.79 16.11 5.92
N CYS A 112 26.92 16.33 4.94
CA CYS A 112 27.29 16.14 3.53
C CYS A 112 27.98 17.47 3.13
N PRO A 113 29.20 17.52 2.56
CA PRO A 113 29.98 16.48 1.87
C PRO A 113 31.43 16.27 2.39
N GLY A 114 32.04 15.10 2.09
CA GLY A 114 33.51 14.96 2.05
C GLY A 114 34.22 14.01 3.03
N ARG A 115 33.55 13.24 3.90
CA ARG A 115 34.16 12.11 4.64
C ARG A 115 33.14 11.00 4.84
N VAL A 116 33.53 9.76 4.50
CA VAL A 116 32.70 8.55 4.56
C VAL A 116 32.55 8.04 6.00
N PRO A 117 31.31 7.96 6.50
CA PRO A 117 30.79 6.78 7.20
C PRO A 117 29.43 6.34 6.55
N PRO A 118 28.65 5.36 7.08
CA PRO A 118 27.59 4.63 6.36
C PRO A 118 26.50 5.48 5.67
N ASP A 119 26.30 6.72 6.10
CA ASP A 119 25.25 7.64 5.60
C ASP A 119 25.59 8.34 4.27
N GLY A 120 26.70 8.00 3.63
CA GLY A 120 27.09 8.55 2.33
C GLY A 120 26.18 8.17 1.16
N LEU A 121 25.38 7.09 1.26
CA LEU A 121 24.44 6.69 0.19
C LEU A 121 23.23 7.62 0.15
N LEU A 122 22.62 7.92 1.29
CA LEU A 122 21.45 8.79 1.35
C LEU A 122 21.80 10.24 0.99
N CYS A 123 22.96 10.76 1.43
CA CYS A 123 23.48 12.05 0.94
C CYS A 123 23.53 12.07 -0.60
N ARG A 124 24.05 11.01 -1.24
CA ARG A 124 24.10 10.92 -2.71
C ARG A 124 22.71 10.90 -3.35
N TYR A 125 21.74 10.21 -2.73
CA TYR A 125 20.37 10.18 -3.26
C TYR A 125 19.73 11.56 -3.19
N LEU A 126 19.95 12.30 -2.10
CA LEU A 126 19.47 13.68 -1.95
C LEU A 126 20.21 14.64 -2.90
N GLU A 127 21.51 14.47 -3.10
CA GLU A 127 22.27 15.20 -4.12
C GLU A 127 21.71 14.92 -5.53
N ALA A 128 21.42 13.66 -5.85
CA ALA A 128 20.83 13.27 -7.14
C ALA A 128 19.42 13.85 -7.34
N ALA A 129 18.60 13.88 -6.29
CA ALA A 129 17.27 14.50 -6.28
C ALA A 129 17.37 16.02 -6.50
N ALA A 130 18.25 16.69 -5.75
CA ALA A 130 18.49 18.12 -5.90
C ALA A 130 19.05 18.48 -7.29
N ALA A 131 19.98 17.69 -7.82
CA ALA A 131 20.51 17.86 -9.18
C ALA A 131 19.43 17.65 -10.25
N SER A 132 18.53 16.68 -10.05
CA SER A 132 17.39 16.46 -10.94
C SER A 132 16.45 17.66 -10.95
N ALA A 133 16.21 18.29 -9.78
CA ALA A 133 15.48 19.54 -9.75
C ALA A 133 16.20 20.68 -10.51
N ALA A 134 17.54 20.63 -10.60
CA ALA A 134 18.38 21.68 -11.16
C ALA A 134 18.59 21.63 -12.70
N ILE A 135 18.84 20.49 -13.38
CA ILE A 135 18.89 20.27 -14.87
C ILE A 135 19.27 18.80 -15.23
N HIS A 136 18.70 18.24 -16.31
CA HIS A 136 18.59 16.81 -16.68
C HIS A 136 19.85 15.95 -17.02
N GLY A 137 21.08 16.47 -16.99
CA GLY A 137 22.28 15.72 -17.40
C GLY A 137 23.09 15.12 -16.24
N GLU A 138 23.45 15.99 -15.29
CA GLU A 138 24.41 15.67 -14.22
C GLU A 138 23.86 14.67 -13.19
N ALA A 139 22.54 14.59 -13.05
CA ALA A 139 21.88 13.74 -12.07
C ALA A 139 22.05 12.23 -12.39
N ALA A 140 22.09 11.84 -13.67
CA ALA A 140 22.26 10.44 -14.06
C ALA A 140 23.62 9.88 -13.60
N ASP A 141 24.67 10.70 -13.69
CA ASP A 141 26.03 10.31 -13.30
C ASP A 141 26.14 10.05 -11.79
N VAL A 142 25.43 10.81 -10.95
CA VAL A 142 25.43 10.62 -9.49
C VAL A 142 24.97 9.21 -9.10
N CYS A 143 23.90 8.72 -9.72
CA CYS A 143 23.37 7.41 -9.41
C CYS A 143 24.24 6.27 -9.96
N THR A 144 24.90 6.44 -11.11
CA THR A 144 25.78 5.38 -11.67
C THR A 144 26.96 5.01 -10.76
N ALA A 145 27.36 5.93 -9.86
CA ALA A 145 28.44 5.70 -8.90
C ALA A 145 28.07 4.75 -7.75
N ALA A 146 26.79 4.39 -7.56
CA ALA A 146 26.38 3.44 -6.55
C ALA A 146 26.79 1.99 -6.93
N PRO A 147 27.31 1.19 -5.98
CA PRO A 147 27.99 -0.07 -6.31
C PRO A 147 27.04 -1.19 -6.75
N THR A 148 25.85 -1.32 -6.14
CA THR A 148 24.88 -2.38 -6.49
C THR A 148 23.78 -1.86 -7.41
N GLU A 149 23.12 -2.77 -8.14
CA GLU A 149 21.98 -2.41 -8.99
C GLU A 149 20.82 -1.84 -8.19
N GLU A 150 20.50 -2.45 -7.04
CA GLU A 150 19.48 -1.98 -6.10
C GLU A 150 19.75 -0.55 -5.63
N GLN A 151 20.98 -0.21 -5.25
CA GLN A 151 21.32 1.14 -4.80
C GLN A 151 21.28 2.17 -5.94
N ARG A 152 21.61 1.75 -7.17
CA ARG A 152 21.44 2.61 -8.35
C ARG A 152 19.97 2.91 -8.61
N ASP A 153 19.10 1.91 -8.49
CA ASP A 153 17.66 2.06 -8.72
C ASP A 153 16.96 2.81 -7.58
N GLU A 154 17.42 2.64 -6.34
CA GLU A 154 16.98 3.46 -5.21
C GLU A 154 17.33 4.93 -5.41
N CYS A 155 18.57 5.22 -5.83
CA CYS A 155 18.99 6.58 -6.16
C CYS A 155 18.10 7.19 -7.25
N ARG A 156 17.82 6.44 -8.33
CA ARG A 156 16.89 6.87 -9.38
C ARG A 156 15.48 7.11 -8.85
N TYR A 157 15.03 6.32 -7.88
CA TYR A 157 13.71 6.50 -7.28
C TYR A 157 13.62 7.84 -6.51
N TYR A 158 14.69 8.27 -5.84
CA TYR A 158 14.75 9.62 -5.28
C TYR A 158 14.66 10.72 -6.36
N GLN A 159 15.26 10.50 -7.53
CA GLN A 159 15.11 11.42 -8.67
C GLN A 159 13.66 11.45 -9.19
N VAL A 160 12.98 10.30 -9.21
CA VAL A 160 11.55 10.21 -9.56
C VAL A 160 10.70 11.05 -8.61
N LEU A 161 10.97 11.00 -7.30
CA LEU A 161 10.28 11.85 -6.32
C LEU A 161 10.55 13.33 -6.54
N ALA A 162 11.79 13.70 -6.89
CA ALA A 162 12.11 15.09 -7.22
C ALA A 162 11.33 15.58 -8.45
N TRP A 163 11.21 14.74 -9.48
CA TRP A 163 10.40 15.04 -10.66
C TRP A 163 8.90 15.06 -10.37
N SER A 164 8.41 14.17 -9.50
CA SER A 164 6.97 14.08 -9.21
C SER A 164 6.44 15.33 -8.52
N ILE A 165 7.24 15.98 -7.67
CA ILE A 165 6.91 17.27 -7.06
C ILE A 165 6.59 18.36 -8.10
N ARG A 166 7.18 18.28 -9.30
CA ARG A 166 7.02 19.26 -10.40
C ARG A 166 6.02 18.83 -11.47
N LEU A 167 5.42 17.65 -11.36
CA LEU A 167 4.64 17.02 -12.42
C LEU A 167 3.47 17.89 -12.90
N LYS A 168 2.85 18.64 -11.98
CA LYS A 168 1.72 19.51 -12.27
C LYS A 168 2.07 20.68 -13.19
N ASP A 169 3.33 21.12 -13.14
CA ASP A 169 3.76 22.38 -13.76
C ASP A 169 4.61 22.17 -15.02
N GLU A 170 5.08 20.94 -15.28
CA GLU A 170 6.07 20.66 -16.32
C GLU A 170 5.83 19.35 -17.08
N ALA A 171 5.41 19.43 -18.36
CA ALA A 171 5.27 18.27 -19.23
C ALA A 171 6.56 17.43 -19.39
N MET A 172 7.72 18.08 -19.21
CA MET A 172 9.03 17.43 -19.23
C MET A 172 9.25 16.47 -18.04
N ALA A 173 8.62 16.75 -16.89
CA ALA A 173 8.74 15.93 -15.69
C ALA A 173 8.21 14.50 -15.92
N ARG A 174 7.09 14.38 -16.64
CA ARG A 174 6.54 13.07 -17.02
C ARG A 174 7.54 12.25 -17.84
N ALA A 175 8.06 12.82 -18.93
CA ALA A 175 9.02 12.13 -19.80
C ALA A 175 10.30 11.72 -19.06
N ALA A 176 10.74 12.54 -18.09
CA ALA A 176 11.87 12.24 -17.24
C ALA A 176 11.61 11.06 -16.30
N ILE A 177 10.45 11.04 -15.63
CA ILE A 177 10.03 9.91 -14.78
C ILE A 177 9.93 8.63 -15.63
N GLU A 178 9.26 8.70 -16.78
CA GLU A 178 9.14 7.56 -17.69
C GLU A 178 10.51 7.00 -18.07
N THR A 179 11.47 7.87 -18.41
CA THR A 179 12.84 7.48 -18.72
C THR A 179 13.54 6.82 -17.52
N LEU A 180 13.40 7.38 -16.31
CA LEU A 180 13.99 6.80 -15.10
C LEU A 180 13.39 5.42 -14.78
N CYS A 181 12.07 5.26 -14.90
CA CYS A 181 11.40 3.98 -14.66
C CYS A 181 11.89 2.90 -15.65
N GLU A 182 12.13 3.24 -16.91
CA GLU A 182 12.69 2.29 -17.90
C GLU A 182 14.13 1.86 -17.59
N GLN A 183 14.91 2.75 -16.98
CA GLN A 183 16.30 2.47 -16.60
C GLN A 183 16.41 1.59 -15.35
N MET A 184 15.41 1.61 -14.46
CA MET A 184 15.39 0.77 -13.26
C MET A 184 15.31 -0.69 -13.66
N ARG A 185 16.13 -1.56 -13.07
CA ARG A 185 16.19 -3.00 -13.38
C ARG A 185 15.58 -3.87 -12.30
N THR A 186 15.65 -3.41 -11.07
CA THR A 186 15.04 -4.05 -9.91
C THR A 186 13.50 -3.97 -10.04
N PRO A 187 12.78 -5.12 -10.02
CA PRO A 187 11.34 -5.17 -10.21
C PRO A 187 10.55 -4.26 -9.26
N GLU A 188 10.93 -4.24 -7.98
CA GLU A 188 10.27 -3.47 -6.92
C GLU A 188 10.33 -1.97 -7.21
N TYR A 189 11.53 -1.42 -7.47
CA TYR A 189 11.70 0.00 -7.83
C TYR A 189 10.99 0.37 -9.13
N ARG A 190 11.09 -0.48 -10.17
CA ARG A 190 10.41 -0.22 -11.44
C ARG A 190 8.90 -0.17 -11.27
N SER A 191 8.33 -1.10 -10.51
CA SER A 191 6.88 -1.17 -10.26
C SER A 191 6.40 0.03 -9.47
N GLU A 192 7.12 0.41 -8.42
CA GLU A 192 6.82 1.59 -7.62
C GLU A 192 6.97 2.89 -8.42
N CYS A 193 7.95 2.99 -9.31
CA CYS A 193 8.15 4.15 -10.18
C CYS A 193 6.92 4.43 -11.08
N TRP A 194 6.43 3.41 -11.78
CA TRP A 194 5.23 3.51 -12.61
C TRP A 194 3.98 3.84 -11.79
N TYR A 195 3.89 3.26 -10.60
CA TYR A 195 2.80 3.55 -9.69
C TYR A 195 2.85 5.00 -9.21
N THR A 196 4.01 5.49 -8.77
CA THR A 196 4.20 6.90 -8.39
C THR A 196 3.72 7.81 -9.50
N LEU A 197 4.09 7.57 -10.76
CA LEU A 197 3.60 8.40 -11.86
C LEU A 197 2.06 8.34 -12.02
N ALA A 198 1.45 7.16 -11.95
CA ALA A 198 -0.01 7.01 -12.05
C ALA A 198 -0.74 7.74 -10.91
N ASP A 199 -0.24 7.59 -9.69
CA ASP A 199 -0.77 8.17 -8.47
C ASP A 199 -0.73 9.71 -8.51
N GLU A 200 0.41 10.25 -8.95
CA GLU A 200 0.64 11.69 -9.05
C GLU A 200 -0.23 12.34 -10.13
N LEU A 201 -0.40 11.70 -11.29
CA LEU A 201 -1.31 12.18 -12.32
C LEU A 201 -2.77 12.13 -11.86
N ALA A 202 -3.17 11.08 -11.14
CA ALA A 202 -4.52 10.94 -10.61
C ALA A 202 -4.86 12.04 -9.59
N GLN A 203 -3.88 12.50 -8.81
CA GLN A 203 -4.05 13.56 -7.81
C GLN A 203 -3.89 14.98 -8.37
N ALA A 204 -3.01 15.17 -9.36
CA ALA A 204 -2.67 16.50 -9.87
C ALA A 204 -3.76 17.10 -10.78
N GLU A 205 -4.50 16.25 -11.50
CA GLU A 205 -5.47 16.65 -12.52
C GLU A 205 -6.92 16.53 -12.02
N ALA A 206 -7.76 17.52 -12.33
CA ALA A 206 -9.17 17.48 -11.97
C ALA A 206 -9.96 16.39 -12.73
N SER A 207 -9.45 15.98 -13.89
CA SER A 207 -10.03 14.93 -14.73
C SER A 207 -8.91 14.24 -15.52
N PRO A 208 -8.12 13.35 -14.87
CA PRO A 208 -7.03 12.66 -15.53
C PRO A 208 -7.54 11.76 -16.66
N ASP A 209 -6.72 11.55 -17.68
CA ASP A 209 -7.03 10.62 -18.77
C ASP A 209 -7.03 9.17 -18.25
N PRO A 210 -8.19 8.47 -18.22
CA PRO A 210 -8.27 7.11 -17.72
C PRO A 210 -7.39 6.12 -18.49
N ALA A 211 -7.19 6.33 -19.80
CA ALA A 211 -6.40 5.41 -20.62
C ALA A 211 -4.92 5.46 -20.21
N THR A 212 -4.38 6.66 -20.05
CA THR A 212 -3.03 6.87 -19.51
C THR A 212 -2.85 6.21 -18.13
N LEU A 213 -3.81 6.38 -17.21
CA LEU A 213 -3.71 5.78 -15.88
C LEU A 213 -3.71 4.25 -15.93
N VAL A 214 -4.56 3.64 -16.77
CA VAL A 214 -4.60 2.18 -16.95
C VAL A 214 -3.28 1.66 -17.50
N GLU A 215 -2.70 2.36 -18.49
CA GLU A 215 -1.39 2.01 -19.05
C GLU A 215 -0.30 2.02 -17.97
N LEU A 216 -0.20 3.09 -17.20
CA LEU A 216 0.80 3.23 -16.15
C LEU A 216 0.64 2.16 -15.05
N CYS A 217 -0.59 1.88 -14.62
CA CYS A 217 -0.82 0.80 -13.68
C CYS A 217 -0.50 -0.58 -14.25
N ALA A 218 -0.80 -0.84 -15.53
CA ALA A 218 -0.41 -2.09 -16.18
C ALA A 218 1.11 -2.27 -16.14
N ARG A 219 1.88 -1.22 -16.44
CA ARG A 219 3.36 -1.22 -16.36
C ARG A 219 3.87 -1.44 -14.95
N SER A 220 3.21 -0.86 -13.94
CA SER A 220 3.52 -1.10 -12.53
C SER A 220 3.36 -2.59 -12.18
N THR A 221 2.26 -3.22 -12.61
CA THR A 221 1.97 -4.63 -12.28
C THR A 221 2.83 -5.67 -13.01
N MET A 222 3.61 -5.29 -14.03
CA MET A 222 4.44 -6.25 -14.77
C MET A 222 5.52 -6.87 -13.90
N ALA A 223 6.15 -6.08 -13.03
CA ALA A 223 7.28 -6.53 -12.23
C ALA A 223 6.83 -6.98 -10.83
N ARG A 224 6.01 -6.18 -10.15
CA ARG A 224 5.38 -6.52 -8.88
C ARG A 224 4.02 -5.85 -8.76
N ASN A 225 2.98 -6.62 -8.48
CA ASN A 225 1.64 -6.11 -8.32
C ASN A 225 1.44 -5.53 -6.91
N TYR A 226 1.49 -4.20 -6.81
CA TYR A 226 1.15 -3.45 -5.60
C TYR A 226 -0.29 -2.92 -5.60
N HIS A 227 -1.16 -3.47 -6.46
CA HIS A 227 -2.55 -3.04 -6.63
C HIS A 227 -2.69 -1.56 -7.03
N CYS A 228 -1.92 -1.13 -8.03
CA CYS A 228 -1.94 0.25 -8.56
C CYS A 228 -3.35 0.77 -8.86
N GLN A 229 -4.17 -0.08 -9.49
CA GLN A 229 -5.51 0.30 -9.90
C GLN A 229 -6.42 0.63 -8.73
N ASP A 230 -6.34 -0.15 -7.64
CA ASP A 230 -7.17 0.04 -6.45
C ASP A 230 -6.91 1.41 -5.80
N HIS A 231 -5.65 1.80 -5.71
CA HIS A 231 -5.23 3.06 -5.10
C HIS A 231 -5.47 4.26 -6.01
N VAL A 232 -5.16 4.15 -7.31
CA VAL A 232 -5.48 5.22 -8.27
C VAL A 232 -6.97 5.52 -8.27
N LEU A 233 -7.81 4.48 -8.26
CA LEU A 233 -9.26 4.62 -8.22
C LEU A 233 -9.75 5.42 -7.00
N TYR A 234 -9.07 5.32 -5.86
CA TYR A 234 -9.41 6.10 -4.66
C TYR A 234 -9.27 7.61 -4.87
N PHE A 235 -8.29 8.06 -5.65
CA PHE A 235 -8.08 9.48 -5.95
C PHE A 235 -8.99 10.02 -7.06
N LEU A 236 -9.65 9.15 -7.82
CA LEU A 236 -10.58 9.58 -8.86
C LEU A 236 -11.87 10.13 -8.24
N HIS A 237 -11.94 11.46 -8.14
CA HIS A 237 -13.09 12.16 -7.58
C HIS A 237 -14.34 12.08 -8.46
N SER A 238 -14.17 11.96 -9.78
CA SER A 238 -15.27 11.80 -10.73
C SER A 238 -15.65 10.33 -10.91
N GLU A 239 -16.91 10.01 -10.63
CA GLU A 239 -17.44 8.66 -10.88
C GLU A 239 -17.36 8.28 -12.37
N GLU A 240 -17.53 9.23 -13.28
CA GLU A 240 -17.46 8.98 -14.74
C GLU A 240 -16.04 8.57 -15.16
N VAL A 241 -15.03 9.28 -14.63
CA VAL A 241 -13.62 8.97 -14.84
C VAL A 241 -13.28 7.62 -14.22
N ALA A 242 -13.73 7.35 -12.99
CA ALA A 242 -13.55 6.06 -12.32
C ALA A 242 -14.17 4.89 -13.10
N ARG A 243 -15.38 5.05 -13.64
CA ARG A 243 -16.02 4.04 -14.49
C ARG A 243 -15.24 3.83 -15.78
N ALA A 244 -14.79 4.90 -16.44
CA ALA A 244 -14.00 4.80 -17.66
C ALA A 244 -12.68 4.06 -17.38
N PHE A 245 -12.00 4.39 -16.29
CA PHE A 245 -10.79 3.73 -15.82
C PHE A 245 -11.00 2.23 -15.64
N CYS A 246 -11.99 1.81 -14.83
CA CYS A 246 -12.28 0.38 -14.65
C CYS A 246 -12.69 -0.32 -15.96
N SER A 247 -13.42 0.37 -16.84
CA SER A 247 -13.86 -0.23 -18.11
C SER A 247 -12.71 -0.50 -19.09
N LEU A 248 -11.65 0.32 -19.02
CA LEU A 248 -10.46 0.19 -19.85
C LEU A 248 -9.45 -0.82 -19.31
N THR A 249 -9.58 -1.26 -18.05
CA THR A 249 -8.75 -2.32 -17.48
C THR A 249 -8.88 -3.61 -18.29
N VAL A 250 -7.75 -4.05 -18.87
CA VAL A 250 -7.69 -5.12 -19.87
C VAL A 250 -7.92 -6.51 -19.26
N ARG A 251 -7.30 -6.78 -18.11
CA ARG A 251 -7.42 -8.08 -17.43
C ARG A 251 -8.79 -8.18 -16.76
N ALA A 252 -9.54 -9.22 -17.09
CA ALA A 252 -10.92 -9.40 -16.63
C ALA A 252 -11.03 -9.39 -15.09
N ARG A 253 -10.10 -10.07 -14.41
CA ARG A 253 -10.02 -10.13 -12.96
C ARG A 253 -9.76 -8.75 -12.33
N ASP A 254 -8.76 -8.03 -12.84
CA ASP A 254 -8.41 -6.68 -12.34
C ASP A 254 -9.57 -5.71 -12.57
N ARG A 255 -10.27 -5.85 -13.70
CA ARG A 255 -11.48 -5.07 -14.01
C ARG A 255 -12.61 -5.35 -13.01
N GLU A 256 -12.89 -6.61 -12.70
CA GLU A 256 -13.87 -6.97 -11.67
C GLU A 256 -13.48 -6.41 -10.30
N GLY A 257 -12.20 -6.52 -9.92
CA GLY A 257 -11.64 -5.91 -8.71
C GLY A 257 -11.85 -4.40 -8.66
N CYS A 258 -11.55 -3.70 -9.76
CA CYS A 258 -11.76 -2.25 -9.88
C CYS A 258 -13.23 -1.86 -9.65
N PHE A 259 -14.17 -2.57 -10.27
CA PHE A 259 -15.60 -2.30 -10.03
C PHE A 259 -16.03 -2.64 -8.60
N ALA A 260 -15.48 -3.70 -7.98
CA ALA A 260 -15.73 -3.99 -6.57
C ALA A 260 -15.23 -2.84 -5.67
N ARG A 261 -14.05 -2.28 -5.93
CA ARG A 261 -13.55 -1.10 -5.20
C ARG A 261 -14.45 0.12 -5.36
N MET A 262 -15.01 0.36 -6.55
CA MET A 262 -16.04 1.41 -6.72
C MET A 262 -17.24 1.18 -5.78
N GLY A 263 -17.69 -0.07 -5.67
CA GLY A 263 -18.77 -0.47 -4.75
C GLY A 263 -18.45 -0.21 -3.28
N GLN A 264 -17.21 -0.50 -2.84
CA GLN A 264 -16.74 -0.15 -1.51
C GLN A 264 -16.80 1.36 -1.29
N GLY A 265 -16.31 2.15 -2.25
CA GLY A 265 -16.38 3.62 -2.20
C GLY A 265 -17.81 4.17 -2.10
N PHE A 266 -18.77 3.61 -2.84
CA PHE A 266 -20.18 3.98 -2.73
C PHE A 266 -20.77 3.64 -1.37
N SER A 267 -20.41 2.48 -0.80
CA SER A 267 -20.83 2.10 0.56
C SER A 267 -20.31 3.09 1.61
N VAL A 268 -19.03 3.44 1.57
CA VAL A 268 -18.43 4.41 2.51
C VAL A 268 -19.10 5.78 2.41
N ARG A 269 -19.31 6.30 1.19
CA ARG A 269 -19.99 7.59 0.96
C ARG A 269 -21.45 7.58 1.43
N ALA A 270 -22.10 6.41 1.40
CA ALA A 270 -23.45 6.21 1.92
C ALA A 270 -23.51 5.91 3.42
N GLY A 271 -22.40 6.07 4.16
CA GLY A 271 -22.34 5.79 5.60
C GLY A 271 -22.51 4.31 5.95
N GLY A 272 -22.08 3.41 5.05
CA GLY A 272 -22.20 1.95 5.22
C GLY A 272 -23.56 1.37 4.82
N ALA A 273 -24.46 2.15 4.22
CA ALA A 273 -25.76 1.66 3.78
C ALA A 273 -25.67 0.82 2.49
N PHE A 274 -25.68 -0.50 2.62
CA PHE A 274 -25.60 -1.44 1.48
C PHE A 274 -26.67 -1.19 0.40
N SER A 275 -27.92 -0.94 0.79
CA SER A 275 -29.02 -0.71 -0.16
C SER A 275 -28.80 0.52 -1.04
N ALA A 276 -28.28 1.60 -0.48
CA ALA A 276 -27.95 2.83 -1.20
C ALA A 276 -26.77 2.60 -2.16
N ALA A 277 -25.71 1.93 -1.71
CA ALA A 277 -24.56 1.57 -2.55
C ALA A 277 -24.95 0.64 -3.71
N LYS A 278 -25.78 -0.37 -3.44
CA LYS A 278 -26.33 -1.29 -4.46
C LYS A 278 -27.15 -0.54 -5.50
N ALA A 279 -28.01 0.39 -5.08
CA ALA A 279 -28.77 1.24 -5.99
C ALA A 279 -27.84 2.09 -6.87
N ARG A 280 -26.78 2.64 -6.29
CA ARG A 280 -25.78 3.41 -7.04
C ARG A 280 -25.04 2.57 -8.08
N CYS A 281 -24.61 1.35 -7.73
CA CYS A 281 -24.01 0.41 -8.68
C CYS A 281 -24.95 0.15 -9.88
N ALA A 282 -26.23 -0.13 -9.63
CA ALA A 282 -27.22 -0.40 -10.67
C ALA A 282 -27.54 0.82 -11.56
N GLN A 283 -27.50 2.03 -10.98
CA GLN A 283 -27.75 3.27 -11.71
C GLN A 283 -26.59 3.62 -12.67
N PHE A 284 -25.35 3.37 -12.23
CA PHE A 284 -24.18 3.95 -12.87
C PHE A 284 -23.42 2.99 -13.79
N LEU A 285 -23.60 1.68 -13.58
CA LEU A 285 -22.82 0.63 -14.26
C LEU A 285 -23.72 -0.27 -15.11
N PRO A 286 -23.21 -0.80 -16.25
CA PRO A 286 -23.89 -1.86 -16.97
C PRO A 286 -23.98 -3.11 -16.10
N ARG A 287 -24.97 -3.97 -16.38
CA ARG A 287 -25.24 -5.19 -15.57
C ARG A 287 -24.01 -6.08 -15.37
N SER A 288 -23.16 -6.19 -16.38
CA SER A 288 -21.91 -6.97 -16.33
C SER A 288 -20.88 -6.45 -15.32
N ALA A 289 -20.93 -5.17 -14.95
CA ALA A 289 -20.05 -4.53 -13.97
C ALA A 289 -20.76 -4.26 -12.63
N ALA A 290 -22.09 -4.12 -12.66
CA ALA A 290 -22.90 -3.85 -11.47
C ALA A 290 -22.79 -4.97 -10.43
N ASP A 291 -22.70 -6.24 -10.86
CA ASP A 291 -22.58 -7.37 -9.93
C ASP A 291 -21.29 -7.29 -9.09
N ALA A 292 -20.14 -7.05 -9.72
CA ALA A 292 -18.85 -6.88 -9.03
C ALA A 292 -18.88 -5.67 -8.08
N CYS A 293 -19.46 -4.55 -8.52
CA CYS A 293 -19.70 -3.38 -7.66
C CYS A 293 -20.57 -3.72 -6.44
N VAL A 294 -21.63 -4.51 -6.60
CA VAL A 294 -22.48 -4.93 -5.49
C VAL A 294 -21.73 -5.84 -4.51
N GLU A 295 -20.88 -6.74 -5.00
CA GLU A 295 -20.01 -7.56 -4.15
C GLU A 295 -19.06 -6.69 -3.33
N GLY A 296 -18.45 -5.66 -3.94
CA GLY A 296 -17.64 -4.69 -3.23
C GLY A 296 -18.39 -3.89 -2.17
N ALA A 297 -19.61 -3.44 -2.48
CA ALA A 297 -20.48 -2.79 -1.50
C ALA A 297 -20.83 -3.73 -0.33
N ALA A 298 -21.06 -5.02 -0.61
CA ALA A 298 -21.32 -6.02 0.42
C ALA A 298 -20.08 -6.28 1.30
N PHE A 299 -18.89 -6.33 0.71
CA PHE A 299 -17.63 -6.41 1.45
C PHE A 299 -17.48 -5.23 2.42
N SER A 300 -17.64 -4.00 1.93
CA SER A 300 -17.56 -2.80 2.79
C SER A 300 -18.64 -2.79 3.89
N PHE A 301 -19.86 -3.25 3.58
CA PHE A 301 -20.90 -3.44 4.58
C PHE A 301 -20.49 -4.42 5.67
N GLY A 302 -19.92 -5.57 5.29
CA GLY A 302 -19.40 -6.58 6.22
C GLY A 302 -18.33 -6.05 7.16
N MET A 303 -17.40 -5.23 6.67
CA MET A 303 -16.38 -4.58 7.51
C MET A 303 -16.97 -3.70 8.61
N GLY A 304 -18.13 -3.09 8.37
CA GLY A 304 -18.81 -2.23 9.33
C GLY A 304 -19.70 -2.97 10.34
N LEU A 305 -19.85 -4.30 10.20
CA LEU A 305 -20.70 -5.09 11.09
C LEU A 305 -19.98 -5.44 12.39
N THR A 306 -20.68 -5.25 13.51
CA THR A 306 -20.22 -5.64 14.85
C THR A 306 -21.34 -6.38 15.60
N GLY A 307 -21.00 -6.99 16.73
CA GLY A 307 -21.96 -7.69 17.59
C GLY A 307 -22.38 -9.08 17.09
N GLU A 308 -23.33 -9.70 17.80
CA GLU A 308 -23.71 -11.11 17.61
C GLU A 308 -24.48 -11.37 16.30
N GLU A 309 -25.22 -10.38 15.79
CA GLU A 309 -26.09 -10.53 14.61
C GLU A 309 -25.35 -10.42 13.26
N ARG A 310 -24.05 -10.12 13.28
CA ARG A 310 -23.24 -9.84 12.07
C ARG A 310 -23.34 -10.91 10.98
N PHE A 311 -23.37 -12.20 11.36
CA PHE A 311 -23.48 -13.30 10.41
C PHE A 311 -24.86 -13.39 9.76
N ALA A 312 -25.93 -13.17 10.53
CA ALA A 312 -27.29 -13.17 10.02
C ALA A 312 -27.49 -12.06 8.99
N ARG A 313 -26.94 -10.87 9.26
CA ARG A 313 -26.99 -9.73 8.33
C ARG A 313 -26.26 -9.99 7.02
N CYS A 314 -25.12 -10.70 7.04
CA CYS A 314 -24.47 -11.14 5.79
C CYS A 314 -25.28 -12.23 5.06
N ALA A 315 -25.95 -13.13 5.78
CA ALA A 315 -26.76 -14.19 5.18
C ALA A 315 -27.98 -13.64 4.43
N GLU A 316 -28.60 -12.56 4.94
CA GLU A 316 -29.75 -11.89 4.31
C GLU A 316 -29.47 -11.36 2.89
N LEU A 317 -28.21 -11.06 2.56
CA LEU A 317 -27.85 -10.53 1.23
C LEU A 317 -27.97 -11.58 0.12
N GLY A 318 -27.83 -12.86 0.46
CA GLY A 318 -27.87 -14.00 -0.48
C GLY A 318 -26.74 -14.04 -1.51
N GLY A 319 -26.54 -15.22 -2.11
CA GLY A 319 -25.62 -15.42 -3.25
C GLY A 319 -24.20 -14.91 -3.03
N ARG A 320 -23.63 -14.28 -4.06
CA ARG A 320 -22.25 -13.75 -4.05
C ARG A 320 -22.06 -12.58 -3.06
N ALA A 321 -23.09 -11.75 -2.86
CA ALA A 321 -23.05 -10.65 -1.91
C ALA A 321 -22.91 -11.15 -0.46
N SER A 322 -23.54 -12.27 -0.11
CA SER A 322 -23.37 -12.89 1.21
C SER A 322 -21.91 -13.30 1.46
N ARG A 323 -21.27 -13.99 0.51
CA ARG A 323 -19.86 -14.38 0.60
C ARG A 323 -18.94 -13.16 0.71
N ALA A 324 -19.19 -12.12 -0.09
CA ALA A 324 -18.40 -10.89 -0.05
C ALA A 324 -18.53 -10.15 1.31
N CYS A 325 -19.74 -10.10 1.87
CA CYS A 325 -19.97 -9.57 3.22
C CYS A 325 -19.21 -10.34 4.29
N THR A 326 -19.24 -11.68 4.25
CA THR A 326 -18.45 -12.52 5.16
C THR A 326 -16.96 -12.27 5.04
N ARG A 327 -16.42 -12.08 3.82
CA ARG A 327 -15.02 -11.69 3.64
C ARG A 327 -14.72 -10.33 4.29
N GLY A 328 -15.60 -9.35 4.13
CA GLY A 328 -15.45 -8.04 4.78
C GLY A 328 -15.48 -8.13 6.30
N LEU A 329 -16.29 -9.02 6.86
CA LEU A 329 -16.30 -9.27 8.30
C LEU A 329 -14.99 -9.91 8.79
N ALA A 330 -14.48 -10.90 8.06
CA ALA A 330 -13.19 -11.50 8.38
C ALA A 330 -12.05 -10.46 8.30
N GLU A 331 -12.09 -9.55 7.32
CA GLU A 331 -11.11 -8.46 7.18
C GLU A 331 -11.10 -7.55 8.42
N ALA A 332 -12.27 -7.17 8.91
CA ALA A 332 -12.36 -6.36 10.13
C ALA A 332 -11.82 -7.09 11.37
N LEU A 333 -11.95 -8.41 11.44
CA LEU A 333 -11.39 -9.21 12.54
C LEU A 333 -9.86 -9.38 12.42
N ASP A 334 -9.36 -9.55 11.20
CA ASP A 334 -7.92 -9.65 10.91
C ASP A 334 -7.18 -8.39 11.36
N GLN A 335 -7.76 -7.21 11.08
CA GLN A 335 -7.25 -5.92 11.53
C GLN A 335 -7.15 -5.76 13.06
N THR A 336 -7.89 -6.58 13.81
CA THR A 336 -7.82 -6.61 15.29
C THR A 336 -6.90 -7.71 15.83
N GLY A 337 -6.26 -8.50 14.96
CA GLY A 337 -5.46 -9.67 15.34
C GLY A 337 -6.29 -10.81 15.90
N ALA A 338 -7.59 -10.88 15.57
CA ALA A 338 -8.50 -11.90 16.07
C ALA A 338 -8.54 -13.16 15.20
N LEU A 339 -7.95 -13.12 14.00
CA LEU A 339 -7.78 -14.29 13.14
C LEU A 339 -6.44 -14.99 13.43
N PRO A 340 -6.39 -16.32 13.30
CA PRO A 340 -7.42 -17.21 12.78
C PRO A 340 -8.45 -17.70 13.83
N GLU A 341 -8.26 -17.44 15.12
CA GLU A 341 -9.08 -18.01 16.20
C GLU A 341 -10.57 -17.71 16.05
N ALA A 342 -10.92 -16.47 15.68
CA ALA A 342 -12.30 -16.05 15.50
C ALA A 342 -13.00 -16.73 14.30
N CYS A 343 -12.26 -17.40 13.40
CA CYS A 343 -12.87 -18.18 12.32
C CYS A 343 -13.71 -19.35 12.85
N ARG A 344 -13.48 -19.84 14.08
CA ARG A 344 -14.30 -20.90 14.69
C ARG A 344 -15.73 -20.46 14.99
N ASP A 345 -15.92 -19.16 15.18
CA ASP A 345 -17.24 -18.57 15.46
C ASP A 345 -18.05 -18.32 14.20
N PHE A 346 -17.46 -18.50 13.02
CA PHE A 346 -18.18 -18.41 11.76
C PHE A 346 -19.07 -19.66 11.58
N PRO A 347 -20.25 -19.52 10.96
CA PRO A 347 -21.03 -20.67 10.52
C PRO A 347 -20.16 -21.64 9.71
N ALA A 348 -20.35 -22.96 9.87
CA ALA A 348 -19.48 -23.98 9.28
C ALA A 348 -19.21 -23.79 7.77
N TRP A 349 -20.22 -23.35 7.02
CA TRP A 349 -20.12 -23.10 5.57
C TRP A 349 -19.34 -21.82 5.21
N GLN A 350 -19.05 -20.95 6.18
CA GLN A 350 -18.29 -19.69 6.04
C GLN A 350 -16.90 -19.75 6.68
N GLN A 351 -16.59 -20.76 7.49
CA GLN A 351 -15.28 -20.89 8.14
C GLN A 351 -14.13 -20.92 7.13
N VAL A 352 -14.33 -21.63 6.01
CA VAL A 352 -13.36 -21.68 4.91
C VAL A 352 -13.09 -20.29 4.35
N VAL A 353 -14.11 -19.44 4.20
CA VAL A 353 -13.96 -18.08 3.68
C VAL A 353 -13.14 -17.19 4.63
N CYS A 354 -13.31 -17.38 5.95
CA CYS A 354 -12.52 -16.69 6.96
C CYS A 354 -11.05 -17.12 6.92
N VAL A 355 -10.80 -18.43 6.86
CA VAL A 355 -9.44 -18.99 6.78
C VAL A 355 -8.76 -18.61 5.46
N GLU A 356 -9.49 -18.63 4.34
CA GLU A 356 -9.01 -18.13 3.04
C GLU A 356 -8.48 -16.71 3.17
N LEU A 357 -9.26 -15.81 3.77
CA LEU A 357 -8.87 -14.41 3.92
C LEU A 357 -7.65 -14.25 4.82
N PHE A 358 -7.64 -14.91 5.98
CA PHE A 358 -6.49 -14.89 6.89
C PHE A 358 -5.20 -15.28 6.18
N LEU A 359 -5.23 -16.40 5.44
CA LEU A 359 -4.08 -16.89 4.69
C LEU A 359 -3.70 -15.93 3.55
N ASP A 360 -4.67 -15.41 2.80
CA ASP A 360 -4.40 -14.46 1.71
C ASP A 360 -3.70 -13.20 2.23
N ASN A 361 -4.22 -12.59 3.28
CA ASN A 361 -3.65 -11.37 3.88
C ASN A 361 -2.24 -11.63 4.43
N HIS A 362 -2.03 -12.74 5.15
CA HIS A 362 -0.72 -13.06 5.71
C HIS A 362 0.31 -13.37 4.62
N LEU A 363 -0.07 -14.17 3.62
CA LEU A 363 0.85 -14.61 2.58
C LEU A 363 1.19 -13.50 1.61
N GLU A 364 0.28 -12.57 1.32
CA GLU A 364 0.53 -11.40 0.47
C GLU A 364 1.74 -10.58 0.95
N HIS A 365 1.96 -10.49 2.26
CA HIS A 365 3.12 -9.81 2.84
C HIS A 365 4.41 -10.65 2.79
N LEU A 366 4.29 -11.98 2.79
CA LEU A 366 5.43 -12.90 2.83
C LEU A 366 5.92 -13.32 1.44
N VAL A 367 5.21 -12.99 0.35
CA VAL A 367 5.61 -13.36 -1.03
C VAL A 367 6.97 -12.80 -1.46
N ALA A 368 7.43 -11.71 -0.81
CA ALA A 368 8.77 -11.16 -1.02
C ALA A 368 9.86 -12.12 -0.56
N GLU A 369 9.60 -12.89 0.51
CA GLU A 369 10.50 -13.88 1.12
C GLU A 369 9.83 -15.26 1.15
N PRO A 370 9.79 -16.01 0.03
CA PRO A 370 9.07 -17.29 -0.07
C PRO A 370 9.47 -18.34 0.98
N GLY A 371 10.68 -18.23 1.54
CA GLY A 371 11.14 -19.10 2.63
C GLY A 371 10.38 -18.85 3.94
N GLU A 372 10.10 -17.59 4.26
CA GLU A 372 9.30 -17.22 5.43
C GLU A 372 7.83 -17.61 5.22
N ALA A 373 7.28 -17.38 4.03
CA ALA A 373 5.94 -17.83 3.66
C ALA A 373 5.77 -19.35 3.78
N LEU A 374 6.79 -20.11 3.36
CA LEU A 374 6.81 -21.56 3.47
C LEU A 374 6.89 -22.02 4.93
N ALA A 375 7.74 -21.39 5.75
CA ALA A 375 7.84 -21.68 7.18
C ALA A 375 6.51 -21.42 7.88
N PHE A 376 5.85 -20.30 7.58
CA PHE A 376 4.50 -20.01 8.07
C PHE A 376 3.51 -21.13 7.69
N CYS A 377 3.48 -21.57 6.43
CA CYS A 377 2.60 -22.67 6.03
C CYS A 377 2.91 -24.00 6.73
N GLN A 378 4.16 -24.27 7.10
CA GLN A 378 4.54 -25.47 7.86
C GLN A 378 4.02 -25.43 9.30
N GLU A 379 3.96 -24.24 9.91
CA GLU A 379 3.37 -24.04 11.24
C GLU A 379 1.85 -24.28 11.24
N GLN A 380 1.19 -24.07 10.10
CA GLN A 380 -0.23 -24.34 9.90
C GLN A 380 -0.52 -25.83 9.63
N SER A 381 -0.12 -26.73 10.54
CA SER A 381 -0.12 -28.19 10.32
C SER A 381 -1.44 -28.78 9.76
N GLU A 382 -2.60 -28.33 10.25
CA GLU A 382 -3.92 -28.80 9.79
C GLU A 382 -4.35 -28.18 8.44
N LEU A 383 -3.75 -27.06 8.04
CA LEU A 383 -4.08 -26.30 6.84
C LEU A 383 -2.94 -26.29 5.81
N HIS A 384 -1.86 -27.04 6.03
CA HIS A 384 -0.61 -26.89 5.28
C HIS A 384 -0.80 -26.97 3.76
N ALA A 385 -1.53 -27.98 3.27
CA ALA A 385 -1.81 -28.12 1.84
C ALA A 385 -2.62 -26.94 1.28
N PHE A 386 -3.60 -26.46 2.05
CA PHE A 386 -4.41 -25.31 1.69
C PHE A 386 -3.57 -24.02 1.69
N CYS A 387 -2.73 -23.81 2.70
CA CYS A 387 -1.79 -22.70 2.79
C CYS A 387 -0.82 -22.68 1.59
N LEU A 388 -0.28 -23.84 1.19
CA LEU A 388 0.57 -23.92 -0.01
C LEU A 388 -0.16 -23.52 -1.29
N GLU A 389 -1.42 -23.93 -1.46
CA GLU A 389 -2.25 -23.49 -2.58
C GLU A 389 -2.45 -21.96 -2.56
N ARG A 390 -2.73 -21.39 -1.37
CA ARG A 390 -2.85 -19.94 -1.20
C ARG A 390 -1.54 -19.21 -1.49
N LEU A 391 -0.40 -19.75 -1.08
CA LEU A 391 0.93 -19.17 -1.33
C LEU A 391 1.25 -19.15 -2.82
N VAL A 392 0.98 -20.24 -3.53
CA VAL A 392 1.13 -20.30 -4.99
C VAL A 392 0.31 -19.20 -5.65
N ARG A 393 -0.97 -19.08 -5.26
CA ARG A 393 -1.85 -18.03 -5.76
C ARG A 393 -1.33 -16.63 -5.45
N ALA A 394 -0.91 -16.37 -4.21
CA ALA A 394 -0.34 -15.08 -3.81
C ALA A 394 0.92 -14.73 -4.62
N LEU A 395 1.79 -15.69 -4.89
CA LEU A 395 2.99 -15.50 -5.71
C LEU A 395 2.66 -15.19 -7.19
N VAL A 396 1.67 -15.87 -7.76
CA VAL A 396 1.20 -15.60 -9.13
C VAL A 396 0.61 -14.20 -9.24
N GLU A 397 -0.15 -13.78 -8.23
CA GLU A 397 -0.77 -12.46 -8.18
C GLU A 397 0.23 -11.34 -7.94
N ALA A 398 1.18 -11.54 -7.02
CA ALA A 398 2.22 -10.57 -6.69
C ALA A 398 3.26 -10.42 -7.81
N TYR A 399 3.56 -11.50 -8.54
CA TYR A 399 4.55 -11.52 -9.62
C TYR A 399 3.95 -12.12 -10.91
N PRO A 400 3.18 -11.34 -11.68
CA PRO A 400 2.53 -11.84 -12.89
C PRO A 400 3.52 -12.25 -13.99
N ASP A 401 4.68 -11.58 -14.09
CA ASP A 401 5.73 -11.97 -15.03
C ASP A 401 6.42 -13.26 -14.55
N ARG A 402 6.28 -14.31 -15.36
CA ARG A 402 6.83 -15.63 -15.08
C ARG A 402 8.36 -15.62 -14.88
N LYS A 403 9.11 -14.78 -15.58
CA LYS A 403 10.57 -14.68 -15.41
C LYS A 403 10.92 -14.12 -14.04
N VAL A 404 10.17 -13.10 -13.58
CA VAL A 404 10.35 -12.50 -12.25
C VAL A 404 9.90 -13.47 -11.15
N ARG A 405 8.80 -14.20 -11.39
CA ARG A 405 8.24 -15.17 -10.44
C ARG A 405 9.08 -16.43 -10.30
N ALA A 406 9.81 -16.83 -11.34
CA ALA A 406 10.48 -18.13 -11.40
C ALA A 406 11.47 -18.36 -10.25
N GLU A 407 12.29 -17.37 -9.93
CA GLU A 407 13.25 -17.46 -8.82
C GLU A 407 12.55 -17.78 -7.49
N ARG A 408 11.38 -17.18 -7.27
CA ARG A 408 10.57 -17.37 -6.05
C ARG A 408 9.87 -18.71 -6.03
N CYS A 409 9.25 -19.13 -7.14
CA CYS A 409 8.58 -20.42 -7.25
C CYS A 409 9.53 -21.60 -7.01
N THR A 410 10.81 -21.51 -7.46
CA THR A 410 11.78 -22.61 -7.28
C THR A 410 12.14 -22.91 -5.82
N ARG A 411 11.78 -22.02 -4.89
CA ARG A 411 11.95 -22.23 -3.45
C ARG A 411 10.82 -23.06 -2.83
N LEU A 412 9.72 -23.29 -3.56
CA LEU A 412 8.57 -24.06 -3.09
C LEU A 412 8.82 -25.57 -3.25
N PRO A 413 8.21 -26.42 -2.40
CA PRO A 413 8.25 -27.88 -2.58
C PRO A 413 7.39 -28.31 -3.78
N ARG A 414 7.69 -29.47 -4.36
CA ARG A 414 6.81 -30.09 -5.36
C ARG A 414 5.50 -30.56 -4.73
N PRO A 415 4.34 -30.39 -5.40
CA PRO A 415 4.15 -29.87 -6.76
C PRO A 415 3.90 -28.35 -6.84
N ALA A 416 4.04 -27.61 -5.74
CA ALA A 416 3.69 -26.18 -5.68
C ALA A 416 4.60 -25.31 -6.57
N ASP A 417 5.87 -25.67 -6.72
CA ASP A 417 6.80 -25.05 -7.68
C ASP A 417 6.29 -25.09 -9.13
N HIS A 418 5.80 -26.25 -9.57
CA HIS A 418 5.24 -26.46 -10.90
C HIS A 418 3.93 -25.71 -11.09
N ALA A 419 3.05 -25.72 -10.07
CA ALA A 419 1.80 -24.97 -10.11
C ALA A 419 2.05 -23.45 -10.20
N CYS A 420 3.03 -22.94 -9.45
CA CYS A 420 3.44 -21.53 -9.46
C CYS A 420 4.02 -21.09 -10.82
N LEU A 421 4.65 -22.00 -11.55
CA LEU A 421 5.25 -21.76 -12.87
C LEU A 421 4.33 -22.07 -14.05
N ALA A 422 3.12 -22.56 -13.81
CA ALA A 422 2.15 -22.80 -14.87
C ALA A 422 1.75 -21.46 -15.51
N ASP A 423 1.59 -21.46 -16.82
CA ASP A 423 0.96 -20.35 -17.54
C ASP A 423 -0.57 -20.50 -17.33
N GLU A 424 -1.23 -19.46 -16.83
CA GLU A 424 -2.70 -19.43 -16.61
C GLU A 424 -3.51 -19.48 -17.91
#